data_AF-A0A2I0SAS7-F1
#
_entry.id   AF-A0A2I0SAS7-F1
#
_cell.length_a   1.000
_cell.length_b   1.000
_cell.length_c   1.000
_cell.angle_alpha   90.00
_cell.angle_beta   90.00
_cell.angle_gamma   90.00
#
_symmetry.space_group_name_H-M   'P 1'
#
loop_
_entity.id
_entity.type
_entity.pdbx_description
1 polymer ?
#
loop_
_entity_poly.entity_id
_entity_poly.type
_entity_poly.pdbx_seq_one_letter_code
_entity_poly.pdbx_strand_id
1 'polypeptide(L)'
;DMIGLNCSTGPAEMSEHLRHLARHSRIPLLCMPNAGLPVLTKDGAHFPLGPDGLADAQETFVRDFGTALVGGCCGTTPEHLRRLVERMQDLTPARRDPRPEPGAASLYTHVPFRQDTAYMAIGERTNANGSKKFREAMLEGRWDDCVEMARDQIREGAHMLDLCVDYVGRDGVADMDELAGRFATASTLPIVLDSTEVEVIQAGLERLGGRAVLNSVNYEDGDGPESRFAKVTRLAREHGAALIALTIDEEGQARTVETKVAIA
;
A
#
# COMPACT_ATOMS: atom_id res chain seq x y z
N ASP A 1 -15.72 4.98 2.62
CA ASP A 1 -16.66 4.24 3.51
C ASP A 1 -16.62 2.73 3.43
N MET A 2 -16.27 2.10 2.29
CA MET A 2 -16.19 0.63 2.16
C MET A 2 -15.02 0.24 1.26
N ILE A 3 -14.57 -1.02 1.34
CA ILE A 3 -13.61 -1.63 0.41
C ILE A 3 -14.10 -3.02 0.00
N GLY A 4 -13.79 -3.49 -1.20
CA GLY A 4 -14.27 -4.80 -1.62
C GLY A 4 -13.83 -5.23 -2.99
N LEU A 5 -14.52 -6.25 -3.49
CA LEU A 5 -14.19 -6.95 -4.72
C LEU A 5 -15.40 -6.95 -5.66
N ASN A 6 -15.16 -6.77 -6.95
CA ASN A 6 -16.16 -6.97 -7.98
C ASN A 6 -15.54 -7.51 -9.28
N CYS A 7 -16.36 -8.14 -10.12
CA CYS A 7 -15.96 -8.64 -11.45
C CYS A 7 -14.82 -9.68 -11.41
N SER A 8 -14.16 -9.91 -12.56
CA SER A 8 -13.07 -10.85 -12.85
C SER A 8 -13.41 -12.33 -12.63
N THR A 9 -13.95 -12.70 -11.47
CA THR A 9 -14.18 -14.08 -11.05
C THR A 9 -15.56 -14.28 -10.44
N GLY A 10 -15.90 -15.54 -10.16
CA GLY A 10 -17.11 -15.91 -9.44
C GLY A 10 -16.91 -15.90 -7.92
N PRO A 11 -17.96 -16.26 -7.15
CA PRO A 11 -17.88 -16.26 -5.69
C PRO A 11 -16.83 -17.23 -5.13
N ALA A 12 -16.62 -18.37 -5.80
CA ALA A 12 -15.67 -19.40 -5.32
C ALA A 12 -14.24 -18.84 -5.23
N GLU A 13 -13.79 -18.11 -6.26
CA GLU A 13 -12.44 -17.54 -6.31
C GLU A 13 -12.28 -16.31 -5.42
N MET A 14 -13.37 -15.58 -5.13
CA MET A 14 -13.31 -14.37 -4.29
C MET A 14 -13.18 -14.67 -2.78
N SER A 15 -13.52 -15.89 -2.34
CA SER A 15 -13.61 -16.24 -0.91
C SER A 15 -12.32 -15.98 -0.13
N GLU A 16 -11.15 -16.38 -0.68
CA GLU A 16 -9.86 -16.17 0.02
C GLU A 16 -9.47 -14.69 0.10
N HIS A 17 -9.71 -13.93 -0.98
CA HIS A 17 -9.45 -12.49 -0.99
C HIS A 17 -10.36 -11.74 -0.01
N LEU A 18 -11.62 -12.16 0.09
CA LEU A 18 -12.57 -11.59 1.03
C LEU A 18 -12.21 -11.96 2.49
N ARG A 19 -11.73 -13.19 2.73
CA ARG A 19 -11.17 -13.61 4.02
C ARG A 19 -9.99 -12.73 4.44
N HIS A 20 -9.09 -12.42 3.50
CA HIS A 20 -7.99 -11.50 3.74
C HIS A 20 -8.51 -10.10 4.13
N LEU A 21 -9.42 -9.52 3.33
CA LEU A 21 -10.02 -8.22 3.64
C LEU A 21 -10.76 -8.21 4.99
N ALA A 22 -11.45 -9.30 5.35
CA ALA A 22 -12.15 -9.43 6.63
C ALA A 22 -11.20 -9.37 7.83
N ARG A 23 -9.99 -9.92 7.69
CA ARG A 23 -8.95 -9.91 8.73
C ARG A 23 -8.23 -8.57 8.87
N HIS A 24 -8.13 -7.77 7.81
CA HIS A 24 -7.26 -6.58 7.81
C HIS A 24 -8.00 -5.25 7.67
N SER A 25 -9.13 -5.19 6.97
CA SER A 25 -9.84 -3.93 6.73
C SER A 25 -10.66 -3.50 7.94
N ARG A 26 -10.39 -2.28 8.44
CA ARG A 26 -11.15 -1.64 9.52
C ARG A 26 -12.48 -1.03 9.06
N ILE A 27 -12.70 -0.91 7.76
CA ILE A 27 -13.94 -0.37 7.18
C ILE A 27 -14.83 -1.50 6.65
N PRO A 28 -16.15 -1.27 6.49
CA PRO A 28 -17.08 -2.26 5.94
C PRO A 28 -16.65 -2.84 4.59
N LEU A 29 -17.06 -4.08 4.33
CA LEU A 29 -16.72 -4.82 3.13
C LEU A 29 -17.88 -4.88 2.13
N LEU A 30 -17.55 -4.86 0.84
CA LEU A 30 -18.48 -5.17 -0.23
C LEU A 30 -17.97 -6.32 -1.11
N CYS A 31 -18.90 -7.05 -1.74
CA CYS A 31 -18.53 -8.07 -2.72
C CYS A 31 -19.61 -8.22 -3.80
N MET A 32 -19.23 -8.08 -5.07
CA MET A 32 -20.09 -8.21 -6.25
C MET A 32 -19.45 -9.13 -7.30
N PRO A 33 -19.48 -10.45 -7.10
CA PRO A 33 -18.90 -11.41 -8.02
C PRO A 33 -19.66 -11.48 -9.35
N ASN A 34 -19.01 -12.04 -10.37
CA ASN A 34 -19.71 -12.50 -11.57
C ASN A 34 -20.61 -13.70 -11.25
N ALA A 35 -21.55 -14.03 -12.14
CA ALA A 35 -22.33 -15.26 -12.09
C ALA A 35 -21.46 -16.49 -12.50
N GLY A 36 -20.37 -16.72 -11.77
CA GLY A 36 -19.37 -17.74 -12.07
C GLY A 36 -18.26 -17.23 -13.00
N LEU A 37 -17.32 -18.12 -13.33
CA LEU A 37 -16.29 -17.85 -14.32
C LEU A 37 -16.89 -17.78 -15.73
N PRO A 38 -16.42 -16.86 -16.61
CA PRO A 38 -16.92 -16.77 -17.97
C PRO A 38 -16.53 -18.03 -18.78
N VAL A 39 -17.51 -18.59 -19.46
CA VAL A 39 -17.34 -19.68 -20.44
C VAL A 39 -17.53 -19.09 -21.83
N LEU A 40 -16.50 -19.17 -22.67
CA LEU A 40 -16.59 -18.69 -24.06
C LEU A 40 -17.46 -19.64 -24.89
N THR A 41 -18.50 -19.08 -25.50
CA THR A 41 -19.39 -19.77 -26.44
C THR A 41 -19.34 -19.07 -27.80
N LYS A 42 -19.96 -19.67 -28.81
CA LYS A 42 -20.10 -19.07 -30.15
C LYS A 42 -20.84 -17.72 -30.14
N ASP A 43 -21.66 -17.47 -29.12
CA ASP A 43 -22.49 -16.27 -28.97
C ASP A 43 -21.87 -15.27 -27.97
N GLY A 44 -20.63 -15.52 -27.52
CA GLY A 44 -19.90 -14.70 -26.55
C GLY A 44 -19.72 -15.38 -25.19
N ALA A 45 -19.33 -14.60 -24.18
CA ALA A 45 -19.11 -15.10 -22.82
C ALA A 45 -20.45 -15.41 -22.12
N HIS A 46 -20.59 -16.66 -21.66
CA HIS A 46 -21.70 -17.15 -20.86
C HIS A 46 -21.25 -17.36 -19.41
N PHE A 47 -22.15 -17.05 -18.46
CA PHE A 47 -21.89 -17.15 -17.02
C PHE A 47 -22.81 -18.20 -16.42
N PRO A 48 -22.27 -19.34 -15.93
CA PRO A 48 -23.08 -20.53 -15.65
C PRO A 48 -23.72 -20.56 -14.26
N LEU A 49 -23.32 -19.68 -13.33
CA LEU A 49 -23.86 -19.71 -11.97
C LEU A 49 -25.31 -19.18 -12.00
N GLY A 50 -26.24 -19.98 -11.49
CA GLY A 50 -27.64 -19.57 -11.41
C GLY A 50 -27.94 -18.65 -10.21
N PRO A 51 -29.17 -18.11 -10.16
CA PRO A 51 -29.65 -17.24 -9.09
C PRO A 51 -29.45 -17.76 -7.66
N ASP A 52 -29.84 -19.01 -7.40
CA ASP A 52 -29.71 -19.60 -6.05
C ASP A 52 -28.24 -19.79 -5.65
N GLY A 53 -27.38 -20.22 -6.59
CA GLY A 53 -25.96 -20.42 -6.33
C GLY A 53 -25.24 -19.10 -5.99
N LEU A 54 -25.62 -18.00 -6.63
CA LEU A 54 -25.10 -16.66 -6.27
C LEU A 54 -25.58 -16.25 -4.86
N ALA A 55 -26.86 -16.47 -4.55
CA ALA A 55 -27.45 -16.11 -3.27
C ALA A 55 -26.84 -16.91 -2.09
N ASP A 56 -26.64 -18.22 -2.26
CA ASP A 56 -26.02 -19.09 -1.25
C ASP A 56 -24.57 -18.66 -0.95
N ALA A 57 -23.80 -18.30 -1.99
CA ALA A 57 -22.43 -17.83 -1.81
C ALA A 57 -22.37 -16.46 -1.10
N GLN A 58 -23.24 -15.53 -1.46
CA GLN A 58 -23.33 -14.22 -0.80
C GLN A 58 -23.82 -14.33 0.64
N GLU A 59 -24.73 -15.24 0.96
CA GLU A 59 -25.10 -15.53 2.36
C GLU A 59 -23.87 -15.96 3.17
N THR A 60 -23.04 -16.84 2.60
CA THR A 60 -21.78 -17.26 3.23
C THR A 60 -20.86 -16.06 3.46
N PHE A 61 -20.76 -15.13 2.49
CA PHE A 61 -19.93 -13.93 2.65
C PHE A 61 -20.42 -13.02 3.78
N VAL A 62 -21.72 -12.84 3.92
CA VAL A 62 -22.31 -12.05 5.01
C VAL A 62 -22.06 -12.72 6.37
N ARG A 63 -22.23 -14.05 6.46
CA ARG A 63 -22.09 -14.82 7.70
C ARG A 63 -20.64 -15.03 8.14
N ASP A 64 -19.72 -15.27 7.22
CA ASP A 64 -18.36 -15.65 7.56
C ASP A 64 -17.40 -14.47 7.50
N PHE A 65 -17.65 -13.52 6.60
CA PHE A 65 -16.76 -12.39 6.34
C PHE A 65 -17.38 -11.04 6.66
N GLY A 66 -18.58 -11.00 7.24
CA GLY A 66 -19.21 -9.74 7.65
C GLY A 66 -19.38 -8.74 6.50
N THR A 67 -19.58 -9.24 5.27
CA THR A 67 -19.80 -8.39 4.10
C THR A 67 -21.08 -7.59 4.29
N ALA A 68 -20.97 -6.26 4.20
CA ALA A 68 -22.04 -5.33 4.50
C ALA A 68 -22.83 -4.93 3.25
N LEU A 69 -22.25 -5.06 2.06
CA LEU A 69 -22.92 -4.80 0.80
C LEU A 69 -22.63 -5.91 -0.20
N VAL A 70 -23.70 -6.55 -0.65
CA VAL A 70 -23.68 -7.69 -1.57
C VAL A 70 -24.31 -7.30 -2.90
N GLY A 71 -23.98 -8.03 -3.96
CA GLY A 71 -24.54 -7.77 -5.28
C GLY A 71 -23.99 -8.70 -6.34
N GLY A 72 -24.04 -8.23 -7.58
CA GLY A 72 -23.64 -9.00 -8.74
C GLY A 72 -22.97 -8.13 -9.79
N CYS A 73 -22.05 -8.73 -10.55
CA CYS A 73 -21.39 -8.10 -11.69
C CYS A 73 -21.76 -8.82 -13.01
N CYS A 74 -20.80 -9.20 -13.85
CA CYS A 74 -21.09 -9.80 -15.15
C CYS A 74 -21.87 -11.13 -15.02
N GLY A 75 -22.86 -11.31 -15.90
CA GLY A 75 -23.74 -12.48 -15.91
C GLY A 75 -24.87 -12.45 -14.88
N THR A 76 -24.86 -11.51 -13.94
CA THR A 76 -25.98 -11.36 -12.99
C THR A 76 -27.17 -10.68 -13.65
N THR A 77 -28.37 -11.12 -13.30
CA THR A 77 -29.64 -10.68 -13.91
C THR A 77 -30.62 -10.21 -12.84
N PRO A 78 -31.74 -9.56 -13.19
CA PRO A 78 -32.78 -9.22 -12.22
C PRO A 78 -33.25 -10.43 -11.40
N GLU A 79 -33.27 -11.63 -11.98
CA GLU A 79 -33.64 -12.85 -11.27
C GLU A 79 -32.60 -13.25 -10.22
N HIS A 80 -31.30 -13.08 -10.51
CA HIS A 80 -30.24 -13.26 -9.52
C HIS A 80 -30.41 -12.31 -8.34
N LEU A 81 -30.66 -11.03 -8.64
CA LEU A 81 -30.82 -10.01 -7.60
C LEU A 81 -32.10 -10.22 -6.79
N ARG A 82 -33.20 -10.68 -7.40
CA ARG A 82 -34.43 -11.04 -6.68
C ARG A 82 -34.16 -12.13 -5.65
N ARG A 83 -33.51 -13.23 -6.06
CA ARG A 83 -33.13 -14.34 -5.17
C ARG A 83 -32.15 -13.90 -4.08
N LEU A 84 -31.19 -13.05 -4.42
CA LEU A 84 -30.25 -12.49 -3.46
C LEU A 84 -30.97 -11.65 -2.41
N VAL A 85 -31.82 -10.69 -2.82
CA VAL A 85 -32.58 -9.83 -1.90
C VAL A 85 -33.44 -10.68 -0.96
N GLU A 86 -34.18 -11.65 -1.49
CA GLU A 86 -34.98 -12.59 -0.69
C GLU A 86 -34.14 -13.32 0.35
N ARG A 87 -32.92 -13.77 -0.01
CA ARG A 87 -32.05 -14.48 0.92
C ARG A 87 -31.45 -13.57 1.99
N MET A 88 -31.24 -12.29 1.70
CA MET A 88 -30.55 -11.36 2.60
C MET A 88 -31.47 -10.67 3.62
N GLN A 89 -32.80 -10.69 3.47
CA GLN A 89 -33.72 -9.83 4.24
C GLN A 89 -33.54 -9.93 5.76
N ASP A 90 -33.30 -11.13 6.28
CA ASP A 90 -33.19 -11.39 7.71
C ASP A 90 -31.74 -11.62 8.17
N LEU A 91 -30.76 -11.32 7.32
CA LEU A 91 -29.34 -11.50 7.63
C LEU A 91 -28.74 -10.25 8.24
N THR A 92 -28.07 -10.43 9.37
CA THR A 92 -27.16 -9.44 9.94
C THR A 92 -25.72 -9.84 9.61
N PRO A 93 -24.90 -8.96 9.01
CA PRO A 93 -23.50 -9.24 8.78
C PRO A 93 -22.76 -9.62 10.06
N ALA A 94 -21.90 -10.63 9.98
CA ALA A 94 -21.10 -11.03 11.13
C ALA A 94 -20.20 -9.89 11.63
N ARG A 95 -20.05 -9.81 12.95
CA ARG A 95 -19.12 -8.87 13.58
C ARG A 95 -17.68 -9.28 13.25
N ARG A 96 -16.87 -8.31 12.85
CA ARG A 96 -15.44 -8.48 12.57
C ARG A 96 -14.56 -7.82 13.65
N ASP A 97 -13.38 -8.37 13.86
CA ASP A 97 -12.29 -7.81 14.68
C ASP A 97 -11.00 -7.73 13.82
N PRO A 98 -10.91 -6.79 12.87
CA PRO A 98 -9.78 -6.71 11.95
C PRO A 98 -8.50 -6.28 12.68
N ARG A 99 -7.41 -7.02 12.45
CA ARG A 99 -6.08 -6.78 12.99
C ARG A 99 -5.09 -6.58 11.85
N PRO A 100 -5.04 -5.37 11.23
CA PRO A 100 -4.05 -5.09 10.21
C PRO A 100 -2.65 -5.16 10.81
N GLU A 101 -1.75 -5.83 10.09
CA GLU A 101 -0.36 -5.95 10.49
C GLU A 101 0.39 -4.64 10.18
N PRO A 102 1.20 -4.11 11.10
CA PRO A 102 2.05 -2.97 10.80
C PRO A 102 3.10 -3.35 9.74
N GLY A 103 3.12 -2.61 8.63
CA GLY A 103 4.08 -2.81 7.57
C GLY A 103 4.01 -1.73 6.49
N ALA A 104 4.89 -1.87 5.51
CA ALA A 104 4.92 -1.09 4.27
C ALA A 104 4.41 -1.96 3.12
N ALA A 105 3.99 -1.34 2.03
CA ALA A 105 3.49 -2.06 0.86
C ALA A 105 3.88 -1.36 -0.45
N SER A 106 4.17 -2.16 -1.46
CA SER A 106 4.17 -1.73 -2.87
C SER A 106 2.85 -2.14 -3.51
N LEU A 107 2.73 -1.96 -4.84
CA LEU A 107 1.65 -2.57 -5.62
C LEU A 107 1.68 -4.11 -5.63
N TYR A 108 2.83 -4.71 -5.31
CA TYR A 108 3.08 -6.13 -5.53
C TYR A 108 3.18 -6.94 -4.24
N THR A 109 3.63 -6.31 -3.15
CA THR A 109 3.88 -7.03 -1.89
C THR A 109 3.65 -6.15 -0.67
N HIS A 110 3.28 -6.79 0.43
CA HIS A 110 3.27 -6.23 1.77
C HIS A 110 4.47 -6.75 2.55
N VAL A 111 5.18 -5.87 3.24
CA VAL A 111 6.34 -6.18 4.08
C VAL A 111 6.03 -5.77 5.53
N PRO A 112 5.81 -6.75 6.42
CA PRO A 112 5.59 -6.48 7.84
C PRO A 112 6.82 -5.85 8.48
N PHE A 113 6.65 -4.86 9.37
CA PHE A 113 7.78 -4.28 10.10
C PHE A 113 8.43 -5.27 11.06
N ARG A 114 7.63 -6.17 11.64
CA ARG A 114 8.15 -7.24 12.49
C ARG A 114 8.65 -8.39 11.62
N GLN A 115 9.94 -8.67 11.71
CA GLN A 115 10.57 -9.81 11.05
C GLN A 115 10.79 -10.92 12.09
N ASP A 116 10.26 -12.12 11.85
CA ASP A 116 10.49 -13.26 12.74
C ASP A 116 11.83 -13.90 12.40
N THR A 117 12.72 -14.03 13.40
CA THR A 117 14.06 -14.65 13.28
C THR A 117 15.02 -14.00 12.27
N ALA A 118 14.70 -12.80 11.79
CA ALA A 118 15.51 -12.04 10.83
C ALA A 118 15.48 -10.53 11.17
N TYR A 119 16.21 -9.74 10.39
CA TYR A 119 16.16 -8.27 10.43
C TYR A 119 15.52 -7.71 9.16
N MET A 120 15.02 -6.49 9.24
CA MET A 120 14.52 -5.77 8.07
C MET A 120 15.69 -5.11 7.32
N ALA A 121 16.00 -5.58 6.12
CA ALA A 121 17.00 -4.96 5.24
C ALA A 121 16.35 -3.85 4.39
N ILE A 122 16.91 -2.65 4.46
CA ILE A 122 16.56 -1.52 3.58
C ILE A 122 17.76 -1.28 2.65
N GLY A 123 17.55 -1.39 1.34
CA GLY A 123 18.59 -1.15 0.35
C GLY A 123 18.91 0.34 0.25
N GLU A 124 20.13 0.75 0.60
CA GLU A 124 20.58 2.14 0.68
C GLU A 124 21.20 2.71 -0.62
N ARG A 125 21.46 1.89 -1.64
CA ARG A 125 22.29 2.29 -2.79
C ARG A 125 21.58 3.23 -3.77
N THR A 126 20.27 3.39 -3.64
CA THR A 126 19.42 4.29 -4.44
C THR A 126 19.31 5.68 -3.79
N ASN A 127 20.46 6.19 -3.35
CA ASN A 127 20.59 7.41 -2.58
C ASN A 127 21.67 8.31 -3.19
N ALA A 128 21.33 9.54 -3.60
CA ALA A 128 22.25 10.47 -4.25
C ALA A 128 23.40 10.93 -3.33
N ASN A 129 23.18 10.95 -2.02
CA ASN A 129 24.20 11.30 -1.03
C ASN A 129 25.12 10.11 -0.69
N GLY A 130 24.54 8.91 -0.54
CA GLY A 130 25.27 7.69 -0.16
C GLY A 130 25.95 6.94 -1.30
N SER A 131 25.47 7.07 -2.54
CA SER A 131 25.91 6.24 -3.67
C SER A 131 26.38 7.07 -4.85
N LYS A 132 27.71 7.07 -5.07
CA LYS A 132 28.33 7.78 -6.21
C LYS A 132 27.76 7.33 -7.55
N LYS A 133 27.59 6.01 -7.75
CA LYS A 133 27.08 5.44 -9.00
C LYS A 133 25.64 5.88 -9.27
N PHE A 134 24.77 5.86 -8.25
CA PHE A 134 23.40 6.31 -8.37
C PHE A 134 23.32 7.80 -8.68
N ARG A 135 24.09 8.60 -7.93
CA ARG A 135 24.18 10.04 -8.14
C ARG A 135 24.61 10.41 -9.56
N GLU A 136 25.65 9.78 -10.09
CA GLU A 136 26.13 10.04 -11.45
C GLU A 136 25.08 9.67 -12.50
N ALA A 137 24.43 8.50 -12.36
CA ALA A 137 23.35 8.09 -13.25
C ALA A 137 22.15 9.06 -13.21
N MET A 138 21.72 9.45 -12.02
CA MET A 138 20.63 10.42 -11.79
C MET A 138 20.98 11.78 -12.40
N LEU A 139 22.19 12.28 -12.15
CA LEU A 139 22.65 13.58 -12.66
C LEU A 139 22.66 13.63 -14.19
N GLU A 140 23.07 12.53 -14.83
CA GLU A 140 23.16 12.36 -16.28
C GLU A 140 21.81 11.98 -16.93
N GLY A 141 20.74 11.81 -16.15
CA GLY A 141 19.42 11.38 -16.65
C GLY A 141 19.37 9.92 -17.12
N ARG A 142 20.32 9.08 -16.69
CA ARG A 142 20.34 7.64 -16.95
C ARG A 142 19.40 6.90 -15.99
N TRP A 143 18.10 7.15 -16.14
CA TRP A 143 17.07 6.62 -15.26
C TRP A 143 16.99 5.10 -15.24
N ASP A 144 17.22 4.45 -16.38
CA ASP A 144 17.21 2.99 -16.46
C ASP A 144 18.33 2.36 -15.62
N ASP A 145 19.50 3.01 -15.54
CA ASP A 145 20.58 2.56 -14.67
C ASP A 145 20.22 2.72 -13.19
N CYS A 146 19.47 3.76 -12.84
CA CYS A 146 18.93 3.96 -11.49
C CYS A 146 17.95 2.84 -11.11
N VAL A 147 17.07 2.45 -12.05
CA VAL A 147 16.13 1.32 -11.87
C VAL A 147 16.87 -0.01 -11.77
N GLU A 148 17.91 -0.25 -12.56
CA GLU A 148 18.70 -1.48 -12.44
C GLU A 148 19.39 -1.58 -11.08
N MET A 149 19.88 -0.46 -10.52
CA MET A 149 20.43 -0.45 -9.15
C MET A 149 19.37 -0.81 -8.10
N ALA A 150 18.11 -0.38 -8.28
CA ALA A 150 17.01 -0.81 -7.44
C ALA A 150 16.79 -2.33 -7.54
N ARG A 151 16.74 -2.86 -8.77
CA ARG A 151 16.57 -4.30 -9.03
C ARG A 151 17.71 -5.15 -8.47
N ASP A 152 18.95 -4.68 -8.55
CA ASP A 152 20.10 -5.35 -7.95
C ASP A 152 19.92 -5.53 -6.43
N GLN A 153 19.43 -4.50 -5.73
CA GLN A 153 19.16 -4.59 -4.29
C GLN A 153 18.02 -5.57 -3.97
N ILE A 154 17.00 -5.65 -4.81
CA ILE A 154 15.95 -6.67 -4.69
C ILE A 154 16.55 -8.07 -4.82
N ARG A 155 17.41 -8.29 -5.83
CA ARG A 155 18.11 -9.58 -6.05
C ARG A 155 19.04 -9.96 -4.91
N GLU A 156 19.64 -8.97 -4.26
CA GLU A 156 20.52 -9.15 -3.09
C GLU A 156 19.74 -9.38 -1.77
N GLY A 157 18.40 -9.34 -1.80
CA GLY A 157 17.56 -9.68 -0.66
C GLY A 157 17.14 -8.50 0.21
N ALA A 158 17.13 -7.27 -0.32
CA ALA A 158 16.49 -6.15 0.37
C ALA A 158 14.99 -6.43 0.58
N HIS A 159 14.42 -5.87 1.65
CA HIS A 159 12.97 -5.93 1.92
C HIS A 159 12.26 -4.63 1.53
N MET A 160 12.96 -3.50 1.57
CA MET A 160 12.50 -2.19 1.09
C MET A 160 13.68 -1.47 0.44
N LEU A 161 13.40 -0.42 -0.32
CA LEU A 161 14.43 0.39 -0.98
C LEU A 161 14.36 1.83 -0.52
N ASP A 162 15.50 2.38 -0.08
CA ASP A 162 15.67 3.80 0.19
C ASP A 162 15.76 4.57 -1.14
N LEU A 163 14.99 5.63 -1.30
CA LEU A 163 15.04 6.50 -2.47
C LEU A 163 15.29 7.93 -2.01
N CYS A 164 16.53 8.39 -2.20
CA CYS A 164 16.94 9.76 -1.92
C CYS A 164 17.49 10.41 -3.19
N VAL A 165 16.86 11.51 -3.61
CA VAL A 165 17.29 12.31 -4.77
C VAL A 165 17.91 13.65 -4.36
N ASP A 166 17.90 13.98 -3.07
CA ASP A 166 18.38 15.25 -2.55
C ASP A 166 19.85 15.46 -2.95
N TYR A 167 20.09 16.44 -3.82
CA TYR A 167 21.43 16.82 -4.25
C TYR A 167 21.49 18.30 -4.61
N VAL A 168 22.55 18.97 -4.15
CA VAL A 168 22.72 20.43 -4.29
C VAL A 168 22.71 20.84 -5.76
N GLY A 169 21.87 21.83 -6.09
CA GLY A 169 21.80 22.42 -7.43
C GLY A 169 20.92 21.66 -8.42
N ARG A 170 20.15 20.67 -7.95
CA ARG A 170 19.11 20.01 -8.74
C ARG A 170 17.70 20.39 -8.28
N ASP A 171 16.74 20.14 -9.17
CA ASP A 171 15.32 20.16 -8.85
C ASP A 171 14.91 18.79 -8.28
N GLY A 172 14.94 18.68 -6.94
CA GLY A 172 14.62 17.44 -6.24
C GLY A 172 13.17 16.98 -6.45
N VAL A 173 12.24 17.91 -6.69
CA VAL A 173 10.83 17.59 -6.94
C VAL A 173 10.71 16.87 -8.29
N ALA A 174 11.34 17.41 -9.34
CA ALA A 174 11.32 16.79 -10.66
C ALA A 174 12.03 15.42 -10.69
N ASP A 175 13.18 15.29 -10.03
CA ASP A 175 13.91 14.02 -9.97
C ASP A 175 13.13 12.95 -9.17
N MET A 176 12.49 13.35 -8.06
CA MET A 176 11.67 12.43 -7.26
C MET A 176 10.43 11.99 -8.02
N ASP A 177 9.73 12.90 -8.70
CA ASP A 177 8.56 12.59 -9.53
C ASP A 177 8.89 11.52 -10.58
N GLU A 178 10.02 11.69 -11.28
CA GLU A 178 10.49 10.77 -12.31
C GLU A 178 10.89 9.40 -11.74
N LEU A 179 11.73 9.37 -10.70
CA LEU A 179 12.25 8.12 -10.14
C LEU A 179 11.19 7.36 -9.35
N ALA A 180 10.37 8.04 -8.55
CA ALA A 180 9.26 7.41 -7.83
C ALA A 180 8.24 6.82 -8.80
N GLY A 181 7.90 7.52 -9.90
CA GLY A 181 7.02 7.01 -10.95
C GLY A 181 7.55 5.74 -11.61
N ARG A 182 8.86 5.67 -11.89
CA ARG A 182 9.50 4.45 -12.41
C ARG A 182 9.51 3.33 -11.38
N PHE A 183 9.89 3.63 -10.13
CA PHE A 183 9.99 2.65 -9.06
C PHE A 183 8.63 2.06 -8.69
N ALA A 184 7.55 2.83 -8.80
CA ALA A 184 6.18 2.37 -8.53
C ALA A 184 5.79 1.13 -9.35
N THR A 185 6.37 0.94 -10.54
CA THR A 185 6.08 -0.20 -11.42
C THR A 185 7.28 -1.15 -11.61
N ALA A 186 8.50 -0.65 -11.44
CA ALA A 186 9.71 -1.45 -11.63
C ALA A 186 10.18 -2.17 -10.36
N SER A 187 9.86 -1.65 -9.17
CA SER A 187 10.17 -2.27 -7.89
C SER A 187 9.01 -3.13 -7.41
N THR A 188 9.29 -4.39 -7.07
CA THR A 188 8.33 -5.21 -6.33
C THR A 188 8.30 -4.88 -4.83
N LEU A 189 9.30 -4.16 -4.32
CA LEU A 189 9.43 -3.83 -2.89
C LEU A 189 8.87 -2.44 -2.55
N PRO A 190 8.38 -2.22 -1.31
CA PRO A 190 8.01 -0.90 -0.82
C PRO A 190 9.18 0.07 -0.81
N ILE A 191 8.88 1.36 -0.96
CA ILE A 191 9.88 2.43 -0.98
C ILE A 191 9.90 3.17 0.35
N VAL A 192 11.12 3.40 0.84
CA VAL A 192 11.46 4.34 1.90
C VAL A 192 11.85 5.65 1.19
N LEU A 193 10.95 6.64 1.20
CA LEU A 193 11.20 7.96 0.61
C LEU A 193 12.08 8.77 1.56
N ASP A 194 13.29 9.08 1.12
CA ASP A 194 14.29 9.80 1.91
C ASP A 194 14.52 11.21 1.38
N SER A 195 14.01 12.19 2.13
CA SER A 195 14.24 13.61 1.84
C SER A 195 13.98 14.48 3.06
N THR A 196 14.69 15.60 3.13
CA THR A 196 14.41 16.66 4.11
C THR A 196 13.39 17.68 3.61
N GLU A 197 13.09 17.71 2.31
CA GLU A 197 12.20 18.69 1.69
C GLU A 197 10.77 18.16 1.57
N VAL A 198 9.80 18.90 2.10
CA VAL A 198 8.38 18.49 2.14
C VAL A 198 7.80 18.28 0.73
N GLU A 199 8.14 19.17 -0.21
CA GLU A 199 7.66 19.11 -1.59
C GLU A 199 8.20 17.87 -2.34
N VAL A 200 9.45 17.49 -2.07
CA VAL A 200 10.08 16.28 -2.64
C VAL A 200 9.38 15.03 -2.12
N ILE A 201 9.12 14.97 -0.80
CA ILE A 201 8.36 13.88 -0.19
C ILE A 201 6.96 13.74 -0.84
N GLN A 202 6.26 14.87 -1.01
CA GLN A 202 4.93 14.87 -1.61
C GLN A 202 4.96 14.34 -3.05
N ALA A 203 5.90 14.82 -3.89
CA ALA A 203 6.06 14.32 -5.26
C ALA A 203 6.26 12.80 -5.32
N GLY A 204 7.07 12.25 -4.40
CA GLY A 204 7.24 10.79 -4.29
C GLY A 204 5.95 10.08 -3.89
N LEU A 205 5.24 10.57 -2.87
CA LEU A 205 3.99 9.99 -2.38
C LEU A 205 2.86 10.00 -3.41
N GLU A 206 2.82 11.01 -4.30
CA GLU A 206 1.82 11.10 -5.37
C GLU A 206 2.04 10.07 -6.49
N ARG A 207 3.26 9.51 -6.59
CA ARG A 207 3.62 8.52 -7.62
C ARG A 207 3.62 7.09 -7.15
N LEU A 208 3.89 6.85 -5.87
CA LEU A 208 4.04 5.51 -5.32
C LEU A 208 2.71 4.85 -5.01
N GLY A 209 2.51 3.65 -5.54
CA GLY A 209 1.39 2.79 -5.16
C GLY A 209 1.70 1.99 -3.89
N GLY A 210 0.71 1.86 -3.01
CA GLY A 210 0.82 1.12 -1.76
C GLY A 210 1.05 2.03 -0.55
N ARG A 211 1.87 1.57 0.40
CA ARG A 211 2.18 2.25 1.66
C ARG A 211 3.69 2.46 1.78
N ALA A 212 4.15 3.65 1.42
CA ALA A 212 5.54 4.07 1.57
C ALA A 212 5.92 4.33 3.03
N VAL A 213 7.23 4.42 3.30
CA VAL A 213 7.80 4.86 4.57
C VAL A 213 8.52 6.17 4.35
N LEU A 214 8.29 7.19 5.18
CA LEU A 214 8.98 8.47 5.08
C LEU A 214 10.22 8.45 5.99
N ASN A 215 11.38 8.66 5.39
CA ASN A 215 12.66 8.87 6.04
C ASN A 215 13.01 10.37 5.90
N SER A 216 12.88 11.18 6.93
CA SER A 216 12.40 10.87 8.28
C SER A 216 11.58 12.02 8.85
N VAL A 217 11.14 11.89 10.11
CA VAL A 217 10.65 12.99 10.94
C VAL A 217 11.52 13.13 12.18
N ASN A 218 11.60 14.33 12.72
CA ASN A 218 12.30 14.67 13.96
C ASN A 218 11.73 15.99 14.53
N TYR A 219 12.22 16.41 15.69
CA TYR A 219 11.85 17.68 16.34
C TYR A 219 12.93 18.76 16.22
N GLU A 220 13.81 18.70 15.21
CA GLU A 220 14.91 19.68 15.04
C GLU A 220 14.40 21.12 14.94
N ASP A 221 13.26 21.32 14.26
CA ASP A 221 12.56 22.62 14.15
C ASP A 221 11.41 22.76 15.18
N GLY A 222 11.39 21.93 16.22
CA GLY A 222 10.30 21.79 17.20
C GLY A 222 9.07 21.02 16.69
N ASP A 223 7.99 21.03 17.47
CA ASP A 223 6.74 20.27 17.23
C ASP A 223 5.52 21.14 16.86
N GLY A 224 5.74 22.45 16.68
CA GLY A 224 4.69 23.41 16.36
C GLY A 224 4.01 23.14 15.00
N PRO A 225 2.88 23.80 14.69
CA PRO A 225 2.07 23.53 13.49
C PRO A 225 2.79 23.78 12.16
N GLU A 226 3.82 24.64 12.17
CA GLU A 226 4.64 24.98 11.01
C GLU A 226 5.96 24.19 10.92
N SER A 227 6.25 23.36 11.94
CA SER A 227 7.43 22.51 11.96
C SER A 227 7.42 21.54 10.79
N ARG A 228 8.61 21.09 10.37
CA ARG A 228 8.74 20.00 9.42
C ARG A 228 8.04 18.73 9.91
N PHE A 229 8.12 18.43 11.22
CA PHE A 229 7.39 17.32 11.84
C PHE A 229 5.89 17.37 11.53
N ALA A 230 5.24 18.51 11.81
CA ALA A 230 3.80 18.69 11.60
C ALA A 230 3.41 18.62 10.11
N LYS A 231 4.26 19.11 9.21
CA LYS A 231 4.03 19.06 7.75
C LYS A 231 4.15 17.63 7.21
N VAL A 232 5.23 16.93 7.53
CA VAL A 232 5.47 15.56 7.05
C VAL A 232 4.49 14.56 7.67
N THR A 233 4.14 14.68 8.95
CA THR A 233 3.12 13.81 9.58
C THR A 233 1.72 14.02 8.99
N ARG A 234 1.39 15.24 8.56
CA ARG A 234 0.14 15.53 7.84
C ARG A 234 0.11 14.84 6.49
N LEU A 235 1.19 14.92 5.71
CA LEU A 235 1.33 14.17 4.46
C LEU A 235 1.25 12.65 4.71
N ALA A 236 1.94 12.14 5.73
CA ALA A 236 1.87 10.71 6.06
C ALA A 236 0.45 10.25 6.40
N ARG A 237 -0.33 11.09 7.10
CA ARG A 237 -1.73 10.81 7.41
C ARG A 237 -2.61 10.84 6.15
N GLU A 238 -2.39 11.80 5.27
CA GLU A 238 -3.15 11.97 4.03
C GLU A 238 -2.90 10.83 3.04
N HIS A 239 -1.64 10.45 2.84
CA HIS A 239 -1.24 9.39 1.90
C HIS A 239 -1.18 7.99 2.54
N GLY A 240 -1.44 7.87 3.84
CA GLY A 240 -1.40 6.59 4.56
C GLY A 240 -0.01 5.99 4.76
N ALA A 241 1.06 6.80 4.70
CA ALA A 241 2.45 6.39 4.84
C ALA A 241 2.83 6.03 6.29
N ALA A 242 3.92 5.29 6.45
CA ALA A 242 4.60 5.11 7.73
C ALA A 242 5.74 6.15 7.89
N LEU A 243 6.29 6.26 9.11
CA LEU A 243 7.33 7.23 9.44
C LEU A 243 8.52 6.53 10.10
N ILE A 244 9.72 6.94 9.73
CA ILE A 244 10.93 6.73 10.54
C ILE A 244 11.11 8.00 11.37
N ALA A 245 10.98 7.89 12.69
CA ALA A 245 11.23 8.99 13.62
C ALA A 245 12.67 8.91 14.14
N LEU A 246 13.45 9.95 13.90
CA LEU A 246 14.81 10.07 14.43
C LEU A 246 14.76 10.71 15.81
N THR A 247 15.61 10.24 16.71
CA THR A 247 15.80 10.83 18.05
C THR A 247 16.67 12.09 17.94
N ILE A 248 16.11 13.14 17.36
CA ILE A 248 16.69 14.48 17.19
C ILE A 248 15.62 15.47 17.64
N ASP A 249 15.99 16.39 18.52
CA ASP A 249 15.17 17.51 18.99
C ASP A 249 15.88 18.85 18.74
N GLU A 250 15.37 19.93 19.32
CA GLU A 250 15.92 21.29 19.18
C GLU A 250 17.36 21.42 19.72
N GLU A 251 17.78 20.52 20.61
CA GLU A 251 19.16 20.44 21.12
C GLU A 251 20.07 19.58 20.21
N GLY A 252 19.50 18.98 19.16
CA GLY A 252 20.16 18.21 18.13
C GLY A 252 20.09 16.70 18.34
N GLN A 253 21.05 15.98 17.77
CA GLN A 253 21.03 14.51 17.79
C GLN A 253 21.30 13.95 19.19
N ALA A 254 20.36 13.14 19.70
CA ALA A 254 20.48 12.50 21.01
C ALA A 254 21.73 11.60 21.12
N ARG A 255 22.57 11.87 22.14
CA ARG A 255 23.83 11.16 22.38
C ARG A 255 23.80 10.18 23.55
N THR A 256 22.84 10.31 24.47
CA THR A 256 22.67 9.43 25.64
C THR A 256 21.43 8.55 25.49
N VAL A 257 21.35 7.47 26.25
CA VAL A 257 20.17 6.58 26.24
C VAL A 257 18.94 7.33 26.75
N GLU A 258 19.11 8.12 27.80
CA GLU A 258 18.05 8.87 28.45
C GLU A 258 17.42 9.88 27.48
N THR A 259 18.24 10.62 26.73
CA THR A 259 17.74 11.59 25.74
C THR A 259 17.11 10.88 24.55
N LYS A 260 17.65 9.73 24.10
CA LYS A 260 17.02 8.94 23.03
C LYS A 260 15.61 8.47 23.41
N VAL A 261 15.42 8.01 24.66
CA VAL A 261 14.13 7.56 25.17
C VAL A 261 13.19 8.73 25.44
N ALA A 262 13.71 9.89 25.85
CA ALA A 262 12.87 11.06 26.10
C ALA A 262 12.27 11.67 24.81
N ILE A 263 13.00 11.59 23.70
CA ILE A 263 12.53 12.10 22.40
C ILE A 263 11.56 11.12 21.71
N ALA A 264 11.75 9.81 21.90
CA ALA A 264 10.96 8.75 21.26
C ALA A 264 9.56 8.58 21.89
#